data_AF-V8N5Y4-F1
#
_entry.id   AF-V8N5Y4-F1
#
_cell.length_a   1.000
_cell.length_b   1.000
_cell.length_c   1.000
_cell.angle_alpha   90.00
_cell.angle_beta   90.00
_cell.angle_gamma   90.00
#
_symmetry.space_group_name_H-M   'P 1'
#
loop_
_entity.id
_entity.type
_entity.pdbx_description
1 polymer ?
#
loop_
_entity_poly.entity_id
_entity_poly.type
_entity_poly.pdbx_seq_one_letter_code
_entity_poly.pdbx_strand_id
1 'polypeptide(L)'
;MVPKESPTTRIMGYSSFDCIKNPWIDDNLKFISNEHEVNTSLISEDPDSLSNLNRLEEDDDASSGSDDSYNSCNLTIPSKKDKQVFFNILKHFLEDRTILQEGNEEERWCDKSKLKLKYMGRKCNALILDGDGNELWKGIIKTKNIYLNWRGDEEEPLSLENLQIVQNTLKFLGIQNNKVCNCFSLARTKLMEEQKWVQENMKLKIICCEVILTFGKGKNLATVLYDDIEKIPKSRNVVSFRLLKKMLQTLSSLQNGEEAQDQCDGKILSLTYWTENCQVAVLNACGLTQFSKRLPVQEIYLQYGEGLMEKTLSAENLQRVQNDLKLLGIQSEEIRACFSLAKTKFTEELQCLQKSMILKIICDDIILSFLSGEEKNLATVLYDSNLDKPVYNINVANWWMRLERWFSVVMCELRTTTRALYLAFSLPLNL
;
A
#
# COMPACT_ATOMS: atom_id res chain seq x y z
N MET A 1 8.21 75.59 -17.78
CA MET A 1 9.31 74.76 -17.28
C MET A 1 8.72 73.71 -16.35
N VAL A 2 8.72 72.45 -16.77
CA VAL A 2 8.14 71.31 -16.04
C VAL A 2 9.32 70.46 -15.56
N PRO A 3 9.44 70.09 -14.27
CA PRO A 3 10.46 69.14 -13.84
C PRO A 3 9.99 67.71 -14.09
N LYS A 4 10.85 66.92 -14.73
CA LYS A 4 10.69 65.47 -14.88
C LYS A 4 10.99 64.78 -13.55
N GLU A 5 10.02 64.08 -12.99
CA GLU A 5 10.26 63.10 -11.92
C GLU A 5 10.87 61.82 -12.51
N SER A 6 11.85 61.28 -11.80
CA SER A 6 12.52 60.01 -12.09
C SER A 6 11.99 58.92 -11.15
N PRO A 7 11.83 57.66 -11.59
CA PRO A 7 11.24 56.63 -10.75
C PRO A 7 12.25 56.07 -9.74
N THR A 8 11.86 56.09 -8.47
CA THR A 8 12.61 55.49 -7.36
C THR A 8 12.42 53.98 -7.34
N THR A 9 13.47 53.24 -7.68
CA THR A 9 13.52 51.78 -7.55
C THR A 9 13.69 51.40 -6.07
N ARG A 10 12.63 50.88 -5.43
CA ARG A 10 12.74 50.25 -4.10
C ARG A 10 13.32 48.84 -4.27
N ILE A 11 14.56 48.66 -3.85
CA ILE A 11 15.18 47.35 -3.65
C ILE A 11 14.67 46.80 -2.31
N MET A 12 13.87 45.73 -2.37
CA MET A 12 13.47 44.95 -1.19
C MET A 12 14.62 43.99 -0.87
N GLY A 13 15.24 44.14 0.30
CA GLY A 13 16.30 43.25 0.77
C GLY A 13 15.74 41.88 1.14
N TYR A 14 16.33 40.83 0.59
CA TYR A 14 16.09 39.45 1.02
C TYR A 14 16.88 39.19 2.30
N SER A 15 16.18 38.84 3.37
CA SER A 15 16.78 38.33 4.59
C SER A 15 17.05 36.83 4.45
N SER A 16 18.24 36.43 4.91
CA SER A 16 18.81 35.08 4.95
C SER A 16 17.87 34.08 5.62
N PHE A 17 17.62 32.93 4.98
CA PHE A 17 17.07 31.76 5.66
C PHE A 17 18.21 31.01 6.35
N ASP A 18 18.30 31.16 7.66
CA ASP A 18 19.09 30.27 8.50
C ASP A 18 18.41 28.89 8.62
N CYS A 19 19.25 27.87 8.62
CA CYS A 19 18.94 26.45 8.60
C CYS A 19 17.99 26.00 9.71
N ILE A 20 16.84 25.44 9.34
CA ILE A 20 16.00 24.66 10.27
C ILE A 20 16.30 23.17 10.04
N LYS A 21 16.90 22.56 11.06
CA LYS A 21 17.12 21.10 11.17
C LYS A 21 15.77 20.38 11.21
N ASN A 22 15.66 19.30 10.45
CA ASN A 22 14.51 18.41 10.38
C ASN A 22 14.42 17.53 11.65
N PRO A 23 13.31 17.53 12.42
CA PRO A 23 13.22 16.81 13.70
C PRO A 23 12.63 15.38 13.59
N TRP A 24 12.56 14.79 12.39
CA TRP A 24 12.03 13.43 12.22
C TRP A 24 13.15 12.41 12.00
N ILE A 25 13.90 12.13 13.07
CA ILE A 25 14.58 10.85 13.25
C ILE A 25 14.20 10.41 14.66
N ASP A 26 13.24 9.49 14.76
CA ASP A 26 13.09 8.68 15.96
C ASP A 26 12.95 7.22 15.53
N ASP A 27 14.01 6.47 15.85
CA ASP A 27 14.21 5.05 15.64
C ASP A 27 13.46 4.29 16.72
N ASN A 28 12.20 3.91 16.52
CA ASN A 28 11.54 2.89 17.36
C ASN A 28 10.28 2.31 16.69
N LEU A 29 10.47 1.40 15.73
CA LEU A 29 9.47 0.40 15.37
C LEU A 29 10.07 -0.99 15.64
N LYS A 30 9.86 -1.48 16.86
CA LYS A 30 10.09 -2.89 17.23
C LYS A 30 9.03 -3.75 16.55
N PHE A 31 9.44 -4.62 15.64
CA PHE A 31 8.63 -5.76 15.21
C PHE A 31 8.66 -6.80 16.34
N ILE A 32 7.49 -7.15 16.89
CA ILE A 32 7.33 -8.32 17.77
C ILE A 32 6.85 -9.47 16.89
N SER A 33 7.69 -10.51 16.78
CA SER A 33 7.31 -11.83 16.29
C SER A 33 6.54 -12.58 17.38
N ASN A 34 5.38 -13.14 17.05
CA ASN A 34 4.61 -13.99 17.95
C ASN A 34 5.40 -15.26 18.30
N GLU A 35 5.74 -15.43 19.57
CA GLU A 35 6.20 -16.68 20.15
C GLU A 35 4.98 -17.54 20.53
N HIS A 36 4.99 -18.81 20.15
CA HIS A 36 4.11 -19.83 20.71
C HIS A 36 4.97 -20.87 21.42
N GLU A 37 4.84 -20.92 22.74
CA GLU A 37 5.35 -21.99 23.58
C GLU A 37 4.55 -23.28 23.32
N VAL A 38 5.22 -24.34 22.89
CA VAL A 38 4.75 -25.72 23.12
C VAL A 38 5.94 -26.51 23.66
N ASN A 39 5.74 -27.11 24.83
CA ASN A 39 6.76 -27.77 25.61
C ASN A 39 6.79 -29.29 25.33
N THR A 40 7.99 -29.77 24.98
CA THR A 40 8.65 -31.07 25.24
C THR A 40 7.96 -32.44 24.97
N SER A 41 8.66 -33.29 24.19
CA SER A 41 9.29 -34.52 24.71
C SER A 41 10.39 -35.08 23.76
N LEU A 42 11.45 -35.60 24.39
CA LEU A 42 12.68 -36.21 23.86
C LEU A 42 12.48 -37.65 23.34
N ILE A 43 13.35 -38.08 22.40
CA ILE A 43 13.99 -39.42 22.17
C ILE A 43 14.84 -39.25 20.87
N SER A 44 16.16 -39.03 20.89
CA SER A 44 17.36 -39.92 21.05
C SER A 44 17.62 -40.95 19.94
N GLU A 45 18.78 -40.80 19.27
CA GLU A 45 19.72 -41.79 18.66
C GLU A 45 19.18 -42.70 17.52
N ASP A 46 19.84 -43.01 16.40
CA ASP A 46 21.25 -43.01 15.98
C ASP A 46 21.29 -43.17 14.43
N PRO A 47 22.41 -42.89 13.73
CA PRO A 47 22.52 -42.99 12.28
C PRO A 47 23.31 -44.24 11.86
N ASP A 48 22.81 -45.03 10.91
CA ASP A 48 23.68 -45.88 10.07
C ASP A 48 22.89 -46.48 8.90
N SER A 49 23.38 -46.23 7.68
CA SER A 49 23.57 -47.24 6.61
C SER A 49 23.76 -46.59 5.25
N LEU A 50 25.03 -46.35 4.92
CA LEU A 50 25.52 -46.33 3.54
C LEU A 50 25.65 -47.77 3.05
N SER A 51 24.95 -48.13 1.97
CA SER A 51 25.45 -49.13 1.02
C SER A 51 24.78 -49.03 -0.35
N ASN A 52 25.61 -48.67 -1.33
CA ASN A 52 25.75 -49.24 -2.68
C ASN A 52 24.51 -49.71 -3.46
N LEU A 53 24.30 -49.16 -4.66
CA LEU A 53 24.67 -49.84 -5.91
C LEU A 53 24.59 -48.92 -7.15
N ASN A 54 25.59 -49.05 -8.02
CA ASN A 54 25.56 -48.64 -9.43
C ASN A 54 24.64 -49.57 -10.25
N ARG A 55 23.85 -49.01 -11.18
CA ARG A 55 23.83 -49.48 -12.59
C ARG A 55 23.01 -48.56 -13.50
N LEU A 56 23.58 -48.30 -14.67
CA LEU A 56 22.98 -47.69 -15.85
C LEU A 56 21.77 -48.51 -16.34
N GLU A 57 20.72 -47.82 -16.78
CA GLU A 57 20.11 -48.02 -18.10
C GLU A 57 19.29 -46.78 -18.48
N GLU A 58 19.40 -46.42 -19.75
CA GLU A 58 18.64 -45.39 -20.44
C GLU A 58 17.18 -45.88 -20.56
N ASP A 59 16.20 -45.03 -20.27
CA ASP A 59 14.92 -45.03 -20.96
C ASP A 59 14.19 -43.71 -20.67
N ASP A 60 13.88 -43.02 -21.77
CA ASP A 60 12.96 -41.90 -21.84
C ASP A 60 11.55 -42.43 -21.55
N ASP A 61 10.94 -42.04 -20.43
CA ASP A 61 9.50 -41.77 -20.42
C ASP A 61 9.03 -41.00 -19.18
N ALA A 62 8.07 -40.13 -19.44
CA ALA A 62 7.52 -39.16 -18.53
C ALA A 62 6.80 -39.79 -17.32
N SER A 63 7.31 -39.58 -16.10
CA SER A 63 6.53 -39.47 -14.86
C SER A 63 7.43 -39.28 -13.64
N SER A 64 7.33 -38.15 -12.95
CA SER A 64 7.48 -38.02 -11.47
C SER A 64 7.28 -36.54 -11.13
N GLY A 65 6.34 -36.15 -10.27
CA GLY A 65 6.32 -36.57 -8.88
C GLY A 65 7.36 -35.74 -8.11
N SER A 66 7.13 -34.43 -7.97
CA SER A 66 8.01 -33.57 -7.17
C SER A 66 7.56 -33.61 -5.71
N ASP A 67 8.15 -34.54 -4.96
CA ASP A 67 8.30 -34.40 -3.51
C ASP A 67 9.31 -33.28 -3.25
N ASP A 68 8.83 -32.04 -3.27
CA ASP A 68 9.56 -30.89 -2.71
C ASP A 68 9.40 -30.92 -1.18
N SER A 69 10.12 -31.84 -0.54
CA SER A 69 10.36 -31.84 0.90
C SER A 69 11.20 -30.61 1.26
N TYR A 70 10.52 -29.51 1.57
CA TYR A 70 11.11 -28.34 2.18
C TYR A 70 11.48 -28.67 3.63
N ASN A 71 12.72 -29.14 3.85
CA ASN A 71 13.33 -29.12 5.18
C ASN A 71 13.45 -27.66 5.64
N SER A 72 12.45 -27.22 6.40
CA SER A 72 12.37 -25.94 7.07
C SER A 72 13.38 -25.89 8.22
N CYS A 73 14.63 -25.55 7.92
CA CYS A 73 15.55 -25.06 8.95
C CYS A 73 14.99 -23.73 9.49
N ASN A 74 14.91 -23.60 10.82
CA ASN A 74 14.55 -22.37 11.54
C ASN A 74 15.62 -21.29 11.31
N LEU A 75 15.62 -20.71 10.11
CA LEU A 75 16.61 -19.75 9.65
C LEU A 75 15.98 -18.35 9.65
N THR A 76 16.57 -17.46 10.45
CA THR A 76 16.20 -16.05 10.56
C THR A 76 16.18 -15.40 9.18
N ILE A 77 15.05 -14.77 8.81
CA ILE A 77 14.88 -14.09 7.52
C ILE A 77 15.99 -13.03 7.36
N PRO A 78 16.62 -12.89 6.17
CA PRO A 78 17.64 -11.87 5.93
C PRO A 78 17.17 -10.46 6.35
N SER A 79 18.05 -9.69 7.00
CA SER A 79 17.73 -8.34 7.44
C SER A 79 17.52 -7.40 6.24
N LYS A 80 16.96 -6.20 6.47
CA LYS A 80 16.80 -5.18 5.42
C LYS A 80 18.15 -4.81 4.77
N LYS A 81 19.23 -4.73 5.57
CA LYS A 81 20.58 -4.45 5.08
C LYS A 81 21.13 -5.58 4.22
N ASP A 82 20.93 -6.83 4.64
CA ASP A 82 21.38 -8.01 3.89
C ASP A 82 20.72 -8.09 2.51
N LYS A 83 19.40 -7.85 2.47
CA LYS A 83 18.63 -7.79 1.21
C LYS A 83 19.20 -6.74 0.25
N GLN A 84 19.57 -5.56 0.76
CA GLN A 84 20.18 -4.50 -0.04
C GLN A 84 21.55 -4.92 -0.60
N VAL A 85 22.39 -5.58 0.19
CA VAL A 85 23.70 -6.05 -0.26
C VAL A 85 23.57 -7.15 -1.31
N PHE A 86 22.64 -8.10 -1.12
CA PHE A 86 22.33 -9.09 -2.17
C PHE A 86 21.82 -8.45 -3.46
N PHE A 87 20.97 -7.44 -3.36
CA PHE A 87 20.52 -6.67 -4.53
C PHE A 87 21.70 -6.00 -5.23
N ASN A 88 22.62 -5.39 -4.50
CA ASN A 88 23.82 -4.76 -5.08
C ASN A 88 24.75 -5.76 -5.78
N ILE A 89 24.90 -6.98 -5.23
CA ILE A 89 25.64 -8.05 -5.90
C ILE A 89 24.91 -8.46 -7.20
N LEU A 90 23.59 -8.69 -7.15
CA LEU A 90 22.83 -9.02 -8.34
C LEU A 90 22.90 -7.92 -9.40
N LYS A 91 22.82 -6.64 -8.99
CA LYS A 91 22.92 -5.49 -9.88
C LYS A 91 24.26 -5.48 -10.61
N HIS A 92 25.36 -5.77 -9.91
CA HIS A 92 26.68 -5.89 -10.52
C HIS A 92 26.74 -7.01 -11.58
N PHE A 93 26.18 -8.19 -11.29
CA PHE A 93 26.03 -9.24 -12.31
C PHE A 93 25.22 -8.79 -13.53
N LEU A 94 24.16 -8.01 -13.31
CA LEU A 94 23.29 -7.54 -14.40
C LEU A 94 23.92 -6.43 -15.24
N GLU A 95 24.78 -5.61 -14.64
CA GLU A 95 25.55 -4.56 -15.32
C GLU A 95 26.72 -5.16 -16.13
N ASP A 96 27.45 -6.12 -15.56
CA ASP A 96 28.54 -6.81 -16.24
C ASP A 96 28.09 -8.14 -16.84
N ARG A 97 27.69 -8.09 -18.12
CA ARG A 97 27.28 -9.27 -18.88
C ARG A 97 28.35 -10.35 -18.98
N THR A 98 29.63 -10.04 -18.79
CA THR A 98 30.69 -11.05 -18.80
C THR A 98 30.64 -11.94 -17.56
N ILE A 99 30.11 -11.41 -16.45
CA ILE A 99 29.95 -12.10 -15.17
C ILE A 99 28.54 -12.73 -15.05
N LEU A 100 27.64 -12.50 -16.00
CA LEU A 100 26.29 -13.08 -15.98
C LEU A 100 26.22 -14.48 -16.58
N GLN A 101 27.15 -15.37 -16.21
CA GLN A 101 27.12 -16.79 -16.59
C GLN A 101 26.58 -17.62 -15.43
N GLU A 102 25.80 -18.65 -15.74
CA GLU A 102 25.32 -19.57 -14.69
C GLU A 102 26.50 -20.22 -13.98
N GLY A 103 26.46 -20.19 -12.65
CA GLY A 103 27.56 -20.66 -11.80
C GLY A 103 28.46 -19.56 -11.27
N ASN A 104 28.40 -18.35 -11.83
CA ASN A 104 29.19 -17.22 -11.32
C ASN A 104 28.75 -16.81 -9.93
N GLU A 105 29.72 -16.37 -9.14
CA GLU A 105 29.57 -16.12 -7.72
C GLU A 105 30.32 -14.86 -7.33
N GLU A 106 29.72 -14.06 -6.46
CA GLU A 106 30.29 -12.84 -5.94
C GLU A 106 29.96 -12.75 -4.46
N GLU A 107 30.89 -12.17 -3.71
CA GLU A 107 30.79 -12.00 -2.27
C GLU A 107 31.05 -10.55 -1.88
N ARG A 108 30.28 -10.05 -0.90
CA ARG A 108 30.46 -8.74 -0.30
C ARG A 108 30.25 -8.79 1.20
N TRP A 109 30.93 -7.92 1.91
CA TRP A 109 30.76 -7.75 3.35
C TRP A 109 29.57 -6.82 3.66
N CYS A 110 28.79 -7.18 4.68
CA CYS A 110 27.71 -6.38 5.27
C CYS A 110 27.86 -6.42 6.79
N ASP A 111 28.30 -5.31 7.39
CA ASP A 111 28.65 -5.24 8.82
C ASP A 111 29.66 -6.35 9.22
N LYS A 112 29.22 -7.36 10.00
CA LYS A 112 30.07 -8.49 10.45
C LYS A 112 29.83 -9.78 9.65
N SER A 113 28.95 -9.72 8.65
CA SER A 113 28.55 -10.88 7.87
C SER A 113 29.10 -10.78 6.45
N LYS A 114 29.42 -11.94 5.86
CA LYS A 114 29.86 -12.07 4.48
C LYS A 114 28.74 -12.67 3.65
N LEU A 115 28.24 -11.94 2.66
CA LEU A 115 27.13 -12.34 1.82
C LEU A 115 27.66 -12.82 0.48
N LYS A 116 27.22 -13.99 0.06
CA LYS A 116 27.66 -14.66 -1.16
C LYS A 116 26.45 -14.99 -2.02
N LEU A 117 26.46 -14.57 -3.27
CA LEU A 117 25.38 -14.81 -4.22
C LEU A 117 25.93 -15.54 -5.42
N LYS A 118 25.44 -16.76 -5.65
CA LYS A 118 25.75 -17.54 -6.85
C LYS A 118 24.57 -17.49 -7.81
N TYR A 119 24.80 -16.96 -8.99
CA TYR A 119 23.79 -16.83 -10.04
C TYR A 119 23.56 -18.18 -10.73
N MET A 120 22.30 -18.61 -10.82
CA MET A 120 21.88 -19.87 -11.46
C MET A 120 20.75 -19.60 -12.48
N GLY A 121 20.86 -18.48 -13.22
CA GLY A 121 19.85 -18.09 -14.20
C GLY A 121 18.59 -17.53 -13.53
N ARG A 122 17.50 -18.31 -13.55
CA ARG A 122 16.20 -17.89 -12.97
C ARG A 122 16.15 -17.96 -11.44
N LYS A 123 17.16 -18.56 -10.83
CA LYS A 123 17.34 -18.67 -9.38
C LYS A 123 18.75 -18.18 -9.01
N CYS A 124 18.91 -17.77 -7.77
CA CYS A 124 20.20 -17.52 -7.15
C CYS A 124 20.29 -18.36 -5.88
N ASN A 125 21.48 -18.89 -5.60
CA ASN A 125 21.81 -19.43 -4.29
C ASN A 125 22.43 -18.30 -3.48
N ALA A 126 21.74 -17.88 -2.43
CA ALA A 126 22.17 -16.81 -1.54
C ALA A 126 22.64 -17.43 -0.22
N LEU A 127 23.78 -16.98 0.27
CA LEU A 127 24.45 -17.51 1.45
C LEU A 127 24.93 -16.33 2.30
N ILE A 128 24.66 -16.39 3.60
CA ILE A 128 25.17 -15.45 4.61
C ILE A 128 26.10 -16.22 5.53
N LEU A 129 27.33 -15.76 5.64
CA LEU A 129 28.34 -16.28 6.54
C LEU A 129 28.62 -15.27 7.65
N ASP A 130 29.01 -15.73 8.84
CA ASP A 130 29.58 -14.86 9.86
C ASP A 130 31.02 -14.44 9.53
N GLY A 131 31.66 -13.68 10.43
CA GLY A 131 33.04 -13.22 10.26
C GLY A 131 34.09 -14.33 10.25
N ASP A 132 33.75 -15.50 10.81
CA ASP A 132 34.60 -16.69 10.88
C ASP A 132 34.35 -17.64 9.69
N GLY A 133 33.35 -17.34 8.85
CA GLY A 133 32.98 -18.12 7.68
C GLY A 133 31.94 -19.21 7.93
N ASN A 134 31.31 -19.26 9.12
CA ASN A 134 30.24 -20.22 9.40
C ASN A 134 28.94 -19.80 8.73
N GLU A 135 28.16 -20.77 8.24
CA GLU A 135 26.87 -20.53 7.57
C GLU A 135 25.81 -20.05 8.59
N LEU A 136 25.39 -18.80 8.46
CA LEU A 136 24.28 -18.23 9.22
C LEU A 136 22.94 -18.46 8.53
N TRP A 137 22.94 -18.43 7.19
CA TRP A 137 21.73 -18.57 6.38
C TRP A 137 22.06 -19.01 4.96
N LYS A 138 21.23 -19.88 4.40
CA LYS A 138 21.32 -20.30 3.00
C LYS A 138 19.93 -20.48 2.41
N GLY A 139 19.75 -20.03 1.18
CA GLY A 139 18.47 -20.19 0.51
C GLY A 139 18.55 -20.01 -1.00
N ILE A 140 17.64 -20.70 -1.69
CA ILE A 140 17.45 -20.58 -3.12
C ILE A 140 16.33 -19.56 -3.36
N ILE A 141 16.64 -18.49 -4.07
CA ILE A 141 15.72 -17.37 -4.29
C ILE A 141 15.53 -17.19 -5.78
N LYS A 142 14.29 -16.95 -6.23
CA LYS A 142 14.06 -16.59 -7.63
C LYS A 142 14.75 -15.25 -7.92
N THR A 143 15.55 -15.18 -8.99
CA THR A 143 16.28 -13.96 -9.38
C THR A 143 15.35 -12.77 -9.54
N LYS A 144 14.14 -13.01 -10.10
CA LYS A 144 13.09 -11.99 -10.20
C LYS A 144 12.66 -11.41 -8.85
N ASN A 145 12.61 -12.23 -7.80
CA ASN A 145 12.17 -11.78 -6.48
C ASN A 145 13.25 -10.93 -5.82
N ILE A 146 14.52 -11.25 -6.00
CA ILE A 146 15.63 -10.39 -5.56
C ILE A 146 15.51 -9.03 -6.27
N TYR A 147 15.35 -9.03 -7.59
CA TYR A 147 15.27 -7.79 -8.35
C TYR A 147 14.02 -6.94 -8.07
N LEU A 148 12.85 -7.55 -7.84
CA LEU A 148 11.62 -6.79 -7.58
C LEU A 148 11.47 -6.40 -6.11
N ASN A 149 11.75 -7.33 -5.19
CA ASN A 149 11.44 -7.13 -3.77
C ASN A 149 12.61 -6.51 -3.01
N TRP A 150 13.85 -6.73 -3.44
CA TRP A 150 15.03 -6.27 -2.72
C TRP A 150 15.72 -5.06 -3.36
N ARG A 151 15.26 -4.66 -4.55
CA ARG A 151 15.54 -3.33 -5.12
C ARG A 151 15.08 -2.19 -4.21
N GLY A 152 14.07 -2.44 -3.38
CA GLY A 152 13.66 -1.54 -2.29
C GLY A 152 13.22 -0.15 -2.76
N ASP A 153 13.56 0.85 -1.95
CA ASP A 153 13.36 2.28 -2.21
C ASP A 153 14.50 2.91 -3.02
N GLU A 154 15.32 2.11 -3.74
CA GLU A 154 16.36 2.71 -4.60
C GLU A 154 15.71 3.55 -5.70
N GLU A 155 15.74 4.86 -5.49
CA GLU A 155 15.34 5.85 -6.46
C GLU A 155 16.43 5.95 -7.54
N GLU A 156 16.25 5.19 -8.62
CA GLU A 156 17.08 5.34 -9.81
C GLU A 156 16.86 6.71 -10.44
N PRO A 157 17.87 7.31 -11.09
CA PRO A 157 17.67 8.59 -11.77
C PRO A 157 16.56 8.45 -12.81
N LEU A 158 15.63 9.40 -12.87
CA LEU A 158 14.61 9.42 -13.91
C LEU A 158 15.25 9.92 -15.21
N SER A 159 15.58 8.98 -16.10
CA SER A 159 16.04 9.27 -17.46
C SER A 159 15.47 8.22 -18.43
N LEU A 160 15.38 8.57 -19.71
CA LEU A 160 14.93 7.64 -20.75
C LEU A 160 15.85 6.43 -20.88
N GLU A 161 17.15 6.67 -20.70
CA GLU A 161 18.16 5.63 -20.72
C GLU A 161 17.96 4.64 -19.56
N ASN A 162 17.76 5.14 -18.34
CA ASN A 162 17.50 4.28 -17.18
C ASN A 162 16.19 3.51 -17.32
N LEU A 163 15.13 4.15 -17.82
CA LEU A 163 13.88 3.45 -18.13
C LEU A 163 14.10 2.31 -19.13
N GLN A 164 14.91 2.53 -20.16
CA GLN A 164 15.25 1.50 -21.15
C GLN A 164 16.14 0.39 -20.57
N ILE A 165 17.13 0.73 -19.75
CA ILE A 165 18.01 -0.23 -19.06
C ILE A 165 17.16 -1.15 -18.20
N VAL A 166 16.30 -0.58 -17.35
CA VAL A 166 15.43 -1.36 -16.46
C VAL A 166 14.45 -2.22 -17.25
N GLN A 167 13.85 -1.68 -18.31
CA GLN A 167 12.97 -2.47 -19.18
C GLN A 167 13.70 -3.69 -19.78
N ASN A 168 14.95 -3.51 -20.21
CA ASN A 168 15.79 -4.60 -20.74
C ASN A 168 16.18 -5.60 -19.66
N THR A 169 16.46 -5.14 -18.44
CA THR A 169 16.73 -6.01 -17.30
C THR A 169 15.52 -6.86 -16.94
N LEU A 170 14.31 -6.27 -16.90
CA LEU A 170 13.07 -7.01 -16.67
C LEU A 170 12.82 -8.05 -17.78
N LYS A 171 13.16 -7.73 -19.04
CA LYS A 171 13.10 -8.68 -20.15
C LYS A 171 14.04 -9.85 -19.95
N PHE A 172 15.29 -9.55 -19.62
CA PHE A 172 16.33 -10.55 -19.38
C PHE A 172 15.93 -11.50 -18.24
N LEU A 173 15.37 -10.96 -17.15
CA LEU A 173 14.92 -11.74 -15.99
C LEU A 173 13.63 -12.52 -16.23
N GLY A 174 13.03 -12.45 -17.43
CA GLY A 174 11.76 -13.10 -17.76
C GLY A 174 10.56 -12.54 -17.00
N ILE A 175 10.66 -11.29 -16.52
CA ILE A 175 9.59 -10.56 -15.83
C ILE A 175 8.72 -9.81 -16.84
N GLN A 176 9.30 -9.47 -18.00
CA GLN A 176 8.60 -8.69 -19.02
C GLN A 176 7.45 -9.46 -19.64
N ASN A 177 6.26 -8.86 -19.57
CA ASN A 177 5.10 -9.23 -20.37
C ASN A 177 4.66 -7.99 -21.18
N ASN A 178 3.66 -8.16 -22.06
CA ASN A 178 3.15 -7.05 -22.89
C ASN A 178 2.64 -5.88 -22.04
N LYS A 179 2.12 -6.15 -20.84
CA LYS A 179 1.60 -5.14 -19.92
C LYS A 179 2.73 -4.23 -19.40
N VAL A 180 3.80 -4.84 -18.91
CA VAL A 180 5.01 -4.14 -18.46
C VAL A 180 5.61 -3.35 -19.62
N CYS A 181 5.73 -3.94 -20.82
CA CYS A 181 6.19 -3.22 -22.02
C CYS A 181 5.37 -1.96 -22.28
N ASN A 182 4.04 -2.06 -22.28
CA ASN A 182 3.15 -0.95 -22.55
C ASN A 182 3.29 0.16 -21.50
N CYS A 183 3.46 -0.18 -20.22
CA CYS A 183 3.74 0.82 -19.18
C CYS A 183 5.03 1.58 -19.43
N PHE A 184 6.12 0.88 -19.77
CA PHE A 184 7.39 1.53 -20.06
C PHE A 184 7.31 2.40 -21.32
N SER A 185 6.64 1.93 -22.37
CA SER A 185 6.40 2.72 -23.57
C SER A 185 5.59 3.98 -23.27
N LEU A 186 4.47 3.86 -22.53
CA LEU A 186 3.65 4.99 -22.11
C LEU A 186 4.45 5.97 -21.25
N ALA A 187 5.18 5.47 -20.26
CA ALA A 187 6.02 6.28 -19.38
C ALA A 187 7.05 7.09 -20.17
N ARG A 188 7.74 6.45 -21.12
CA ARG A 188 8.74 7.12 -21.97
C ARG A 188 8.12 8.16 -22.89
N THR A 189 7.02 7.83 -23.57
CA THR A 189 6.31 8.77 -24.43
C THR A 189 5.83 9.99 -23.65
N LYS A 190 5.20 9.78 -22.49
CA LYS A 190 4.71 10.88 -21.65
C LYS A 190 5.84 11.71 -21.05
N LEU A 191 6.92 11.07 -20.57
CA LEU A 191 8.08 11.79 -20.06
C LEU A 191 8.71 12.70 -21.13
N MET A 192 8.73 12.28 -22.40
CA MET A 192 9.22 13.09 -23.52
C MET A 192 8.35 14.30 -23.86
N GLU A 193 7.05 14.24 -23.56
CA GLU A 193 6.11 15.35 -23.77
C GLU A 193 6.25 16.44 -22.69
N GLU A 194 6.77 16.10 -21.51
CA GLU A 194 6.93 17.00 -20.38
C GLU A 194 8.11 17.97 -20.54
N GLN A 195 8.00 19.17 -19.95
CA GLN A 195 9.08 20.15 -19.95
C GLN A 195 10.27 19.69 -19.10
N LYS A 196 11.50 20.07 -19.48
CA LYS A 196 12.75 19.60 -18.82
C LYS A 196 12.76 19.81 -17.31
N TRP A 197 12.32 20.97 -16.81
CA TRP A 197 12.27 21.26 -15.37
C TRP A 197 11.24 20.40 -14.62
N VAL A 198 10.18 19.93 -15.32
CA VAL A 198 9.23 18.96 -14.76
C VAL A 198 9.91 17.61 -14.63
N GLN A 199 10.61 17.16 -15.69
CA GLN A 199 11.34 15.88 -15.68
C GLN A 199 12.39 15.82 -14.56
N GLU A 200 13.17 16.90 -14.35
CA GLU A 200 14.20 16.99 -13.31
C GLU A 200 13.64 16.93 -11.88
N ASN A 201 12.39 17.36 -11.68
CA ASN A 201 11.70 17.34 -10.39
C ASN A 201 10.55 16.31 -10.33
N MET A 202 10.55 15.33 -11.24
CA MET A 202 9.55 14.26 -11.26
C MET A 202 10.05 13.02 -10.50
N LYS A 203 9.12 12.39 -9.80
CA LYS A 203 9.22 11.03 -9.27
C LYS A 203 8.20 10.17 -10.01
N LEU A 204 8.66 9.25 -10.83
CA LEU A 204 7.83 8.37 -11.64
C LEU A 204 7.68 7.01 -10.96
N LYS A 205 6.45 6.58 -10.73
CA LYS A 205 6.12 5.25 -10.20
C LYS A 205 5.42 4.43 -11.29
N ILE A 206 5.95 3.27 -11.63
CA ILE A 206 5.32 2.31 -12.55
C ILE A 206 4.79 1.15 -11.73
N ILE A 207 3.48 0.90 -11.82
CA ILE A 207 2.80 -0.20 -11.13
C ILE A 207 2.11 -1.05 -12.19
N CYS A 208 2.58 -2.28 -12.37
CA CYS A 208 2.06 -3.22 -13.36
C CYS A 208 2.14 -4.65 -12.82
N CYS A 209 1.00 -5.27 -12.52
CA CYS A 209 0.94 -6.62 -11.94
C CYS A 209 1.79 -6.69 -10.64
N GLU A 210 2.77 -7.60 -10.58
CA GLU A 210 3.73 -7.76 -9.47
C GLU A 210 4.91 -6.75 -9.51
N VAL A 211 4.97 -5.88 -10.53
CA VAL A 211 6.10 -4.97 -10.75
C VAL A 211 5.76 -3.58 -10.22
N ILE A 212 6.45 -3.17 -9.15
CA ILE A 212 6.38 -1.82 -8.59
C ILE A 212 7.76 -1.20 -8.67
N LEU A 213 7.93 -0.19 -9.52
CA LEU A 213 9.23 0.47 -9.74
C LEU A 213 9.10 1.97 -9.55
N THR A 214 10.13 2.58 -8.97
CA THR A 214 10.17 4.03 -8.70
C THR A 214 11.44 4.63 -9.28
N PHE A 215 11.31 5.76 -9.94
CA PHE A 215 12.37 6.51 -10.60
C PHE A 215 12.31 7.98 -10.20
N GLY A 216 13.45 8.61 -10.05
CA GLY A 216 13.60 10.02 -9.70
C GLY A 216 13.42 10.29 -8.20
N LYS A 217 13.96 11.44 -7.77
CA LYS A 217 13.87 11.95 -6.39
C LYS A 217 12.99 13.20 -6.28
N GLY A 218 12.28 13.51 -7.36
CA GLY A 218 11.50 14.72 -7.49
C GLY A 218 10.30 14.78 -6.55
N LYS A 219 9.77 15.99 -6.34
CA LYS A 219 8.54 16.19 -5.55
C LYS A 219 7.27 15.90 -6.36
N ASN A 220 7.33 15.97 -7.69
CA ASN A 220 6.17 15.79 -8.55
C ASN A 220 5.96 14.29 -8.84
N LEU A 221 5.00 13.67 -8.17
CA LEU A 221 4.70 12.25 -8.38
C LEU A 221 3.87 12.04 -9.66
N ALA A 222 4.42 11.28 -10.60
CA ALA A 222 3.68 10.72 -11.73
C ALA A 222 3.54 9.21 -11.54
N THR A 223 2.36 8.66 -11.79
CA THR A 223 2.13 7.22 -11.68
C THR A 223 1.62 6.65 -13.00
N VAL A 224 2.29 5.62 -13.50
CA VAL A 224 1.83 4.81 -14.64
C VAL A 224 1.29 3.51 -14.07
N LEU A 225 -0.03 3.37 -14.13
CA LEU A 225 -0.74 2.17 -13.70
C LEU A 225 -1.07 1.34 -14.95
N TYR A 226 -0.67 0.08 -14.96
CA TYR A 226 -1.29 -0.89 -15.86
C TYR A 226 -2.59 -1.35 -15.22
N ASP A 227 -3.68 -0.68 -15.57
CA ASP A 227 -4.98 -1.22 -15.28
C ASP A 227 -5.23 -2.40 -16.23
N ASP A 228 -5.34 -3.61 -15.69
CA ASP A 228 -6.04 -4.72 -16.36
C ASP A 228 -7.52 -4.38 -16.68
N ILE A 229 -7.94 -3.20 -16.26
CA ILE A 229 -9.19 -2.52 -16.60
C ILE A 229 -9.14 -1.91 -18.02
N GLU A 230 -8.08 -2.05 -18.82
CA GLU A 230 -8.02 -1.56 -20.21
C GLU A 230 -8.99 -2.24 -21.21
N LYS A 231 -9.95 -3.06 -20.76
CA LYS A 231 -11.18 -3.38 -21.52
C LYS A 231 -12.44 -2.66 -21.04
N ILE A 232 -12.34 -1.75 -20.08
CA ILE A 232 -13.42 -0.83 -19.70
C ILE A 232 -12.86 0.59 -19.84
N PRO A 233 -13.14 1.27 -20.98
CA PRO A 233 -12.74 2.66 -21.20
C PRO A 233 -13.06 3.52 -19.98
N LYS A 234 -12.19 4.48 -19.62
CA LYS A 234 -12.39 5.37 -18.47
C LYS A 234 -13.71 6.18 -18.52
N SER A 235 -14.30 6.38 -19.71
CA SER A 235 -15.66 6.93 -19.87
C SER A 235 -16.80 5.92 -19.62
N ARG A 236 -16.54 4.61 -19.72
CA ARG A 236 -17.47 3.50 -19.43
C ARG A 236 -17.46 3.04 -17.97
N ASN A 237 -16.44 3.42 -17.20
CA ASN A 237 -16.44 3.18 -15.76
C ASN A 237 -17.61 3.91 -15.12
N VAL A 238 -17.85 5.19 -15.42
CA VAL A 238 -18.97 5.93 -14.81
C VAL A 238 -20.32 5.24 -15.02
N VAL A 239 -20.55 4.60 -16.17
CA VAL A 239 -21.85 3.94 -16.46
C VAL A 239 -21.95 2.56 -15.80
N SER A 240 -20.91 1.73 -15.89
CA SER A 240 -20.86 0.43 -15.20
C SER A 240 -20.92 0.59 -13.67
N PHE A 241 -20.24 1.62 -13.14
CA PHE A 241 -20.28 2.01 -11.74
C PHE A 241 -21.62 2.64 -11.34
N ARG A 242 -22.27 3.47 -12.17
CA ARG A 242 -23.64 3.96 -11.88
C ARG A 242 -24.63 2.82 -11.80
N LEU A 243 -24.48 1.83 -12.69
CA LEU A 243 -25.32 0.65 -12.72
C LEU A 243 -25.10 -0.19 -11.47
N LEU A 244 -23.84 -0.52 -11.16
CA LEU A 244 -23.49 -1.25 -9.96
C LEU A 244 -23.94 -0.48 -8.71
N LYS A 245 -23.83 0.85 -8.68
CA LYS A 245 -24.37 1.70 -7.61
C LYS A 245 -25.87 1.58 -7.47
N LYS A 246 -26.62 1.68 -8.58
CA LYS A 246 -28.08 1.56 -8.60
C LYS A 246 -28.52 0.17 -8.11
N MET A 247 -27.78 -0.87 -8.50
CA MET A 247 -27.97 -2.25 -8.05
C MET A 247 -27.58 -2.44 -6.58
N LEU A 248 -26.46 -1.87 -6.13
CA LEU A 248 -26.02 -1.86 -4.72
C LEU A 248 -27.00 -1.10 -3.82
N GLN A 249 -27.62 -0.03 -4.32
CA GLN A 249 -28.68 0.69 -3.62
C GLN A 249 -29.98 -0.12 -3.53
N THR A 250 -30.19 -1.07 -4.43
CA THR A 250 -31.30 -2.04 -4.40
C THR A 250 -30.94 -3.34 -3.70
N LEU A 251 -29.67 -3.59 -3.36
CA LEU A 251 -29.27 -4.80 -2.61
C LEU A 251 -29.95 -4.92 -1.26
N SER A 252 -30.27 -3.80 -0.60
CA SER A 252 -31.04 -3.82 0.64
C SER A 252 -32.47 -4.35 0.47
N SER A 253 -32.95 -4.45 -0.77
CA SER A 253 -34.26 -5.02 -1.12
C SER A 253 -34.19 -6.36 -1.86
N LEU A 254 -33.01 -6.79 -2.33
CA LEU A 254 -32.86 -8.02 -3.11
C LEU A 254 -32.88 -9.25 -2.19
N GLN A 255 -33.68 -10.26 -2.53
CA GLN A 255 -33.70 -11.55 -1.86
C GLN A 255 -32.53 -12.43 -2.33
N ASN A 256 -32.15 -13.41 -1.50
CA ASN A 256 -31.09 -14.37 -1.83
C ASN A 256 -31.44 -15.13 -3.12
N GLY A 257 -30.58 -15.03 -4.13
CA GLY A 257 -30.76 -15.61 -5.46
C GLY A 257 -31.42 -14.68 -6.47
N GLU A 258 -31.83 -13.47 -6.10
CA GLU A 258 -32.39 -12.52 -7.07
C GLU A 258 -31.31 -11.98 -8.01
N GLU A 259 -31.71 -11.84 -9.27
CA GLU A 259 -30.89 -11.29 -10.33
C GLU A 259 -31.43 -9.91 -10.70
N ALA A 260 -30.56 -8.91 -10.60
CA ALA A 260 -30.80 -7.61 -11.19
C ALA A 260 -30.05 -7.53 -12.52
N GLN A 261 -30.70 -6.97 -13.54
CA GLN A 261 -30.08 -6.69 -14.84
C GLN A 261 -30.32 -5.23 -15.22
N ASP A 262 -29.35 -4.61 -15.87
CA ASP A 262 -29.54 -3.30 -16.47
C ASP A 262 -28.66 -3.20 -17.75
N GLN A 263 -29.14 -2.43 -18.73
CA GLN A 263 -28.55 -2.37 -20.07
C GLN A 263 -27.73 -1.09 -20.24
N CYS A 264 -26.49 -1.23 -20.68
CA CYS A 264 -25.55 -0.12 -20.88
C CYS A 264 -24.69 -0.36 -22.12
N ASP A 265 -24.69 0.59 -23.07
CA ASP A 265 -23.86 0.54 -24.29
C ASP A 265 -23.99 -0.77 -25.09
N GLY A 266 -25.20 -1.32 -25.19
CA GLY A 266 -25.44 -2.58 -25.89
C GLY A 266 -24.90 -3.82 -25.18
N LYS A 267 -24.52 -3.69 -23.91
CA LYS A 267 -24.20 -4.80 -23.00
C LYS A 267 -25.24 -4.86 -21.89
N ILE A 268 -25.44 -6.04 -21.32
CA ILE A 268 -26.30 -6.24 -20.16
C ILE A 268 -25.38 -6.56 -18.99
N LEU A 269 -25.39 -5.74 -17.95
CA LEU A 269 -24.75 -6.13 -16.69
C LEU A 269 -25.78 -6.91 -15.88
N SER A 270 -25.41 -8.09 -15.44
CA SER A 270 -26.19 -8.91 -14.52
C SER A 270 -25.47 -8.96 -13.18
N LEU A 271 -26.23 -8.76 -12.11
CA LEU A 271 -25.80 -8.97 -10.74
C LEU A 271 -26.73 -10.00 -10.12
N THR A 272 -26.22 -11.18 -9.85
CA THR A 272 -26.93 -12.18 -9.04
C THR A 272 -26.46 -12.07 -7.61
N TYR A 273 -27.37 -11.75 -6.70
CA TYR A 273 -27.07 -11.59 -5.28
C TYR A 273 -27.28 -12.91 -4.54
N TRP A 274 -26.31 -13.27 -3.70
CA TRP A 274 -26.48 -14.25 -2.63
C TRP A 274 -26.02 -13.66 -1.30
N THR A 275 -26.44 -14.28 -0.20
CA THR A 275 -26.19 -13.79 1.17
C THR A 275 -24.73 -13.37 1.42
N GLU A 276 -23.77 -14.16 0.94
CA GLU A 276 -22.33 -13.93 1.18
C GLU A 276 -21.57 -13.49 -0.08
N ASN A 277 -22.13 -13.76 -1.26
CA ASN A 277 -21.44 -13.58 -2.53
C ASN A 277 -22.37 -12.96 -3.56
N CYS A 278 -21.80 -12.23 -4.50
CA CYS A 278 -22.47 -11.77 -5.70
C CYS A 278 -21.76 -12.34 -6.92
N GLN A 279 -22.50 -12.63 -7.98
CA GLN A 279 -21.93 -12.83 -9.31
C GLN A 279 -22.19 -11.58 -10.13
N VAL A 280 -21.11 -10.92 -10.54
CA VAL A 280 -21.18 -9.83 -11.53
C VAL A 280 -20.88 -10.45 -12.88
N ALA A 281 -21.83 -10.37 -13.80
CA ALA A 281 -21.67 -10.81 -15.17
C ALA A 281 -21.88 -9.65 -16.15
N VAL A 282 -21.08 -9.63 -17.22
CA VAL A 282 -21.28 -8.75 -18.37
C VAL A 282 -21.68 -9.64 -19.53
N LEU A 283 -22.91 -9.48 -20.00
CA LEU A 283 -23.48 -10.17 -21.14
C LEU A 283 -23.43 -9.25 -22.36
N ASN A 284 -23.27 -9.82 -23.56
CA ASN A 284 -23.42 -9.07 -24.81
C ASN A 284 -24.90 -8.82 -25.14
N ALA A 285 -25.17 -8.11 -26.24
CA ALA A 285 -26.54 -7.85 -26.72
C ALA A 285 -27.36 -9.12 -27.00
N CYS A 286 -26.71 -10.28 -27.17
CA CYS A 286 -27.35 -11.57 -27.38
C CYS A 286 -27.54 -12.38 -26.07
N GLY A 287 -27.23 -11.79 -24.91
CA GLY A 287 -27.32 -12.46 -23.60
C GLY A 287 -26.17 -13.42 -23.30
N LEU A 288 -25.13 -13.50 -24.15
CA LEU A 288 -23.99 -14.37 -23.91
C LEU A 288 -22.99 -13.72 -22.96
N THR A 289 -22.59 -14.45 -21.93
CA THR A 289 -21.61 -14.03 -20.92
C THR A 289 -20.24 -13.78 -21.55
N GLN A 290 -19.83 -12.53 -21.56
CA GLN A 290 -18.47 -12.12 -21.96
C GLN A 290 -17.50 -12.16 -20.77
N PHE A 291 -18.02 -11.88 -19.58
CA PHE A 291 -17.27 -11.85 -18.33
C PHE A 291 -18.19 -12.27 -17.20
N SER A 292 -17.67 -13.05 -16.26
CA SER A 292 -18.36 -13.33 -15.02
C SER A 292 -17.35 -13.51 -13.91
N LYS A 293 -17.60 -12.87 -12.77
CA LYS A 293 -16.80 -13.01 -11.57
C LYS A 293 -17.70 -13.12 -10.37
N ARG A 294 -17.44 -14.13 -9.54
CA ARG A 294 -18.04 -14.23 -8.21
C ARG A 294 -17.15 -13.47 -7.24
N LEU A 295 -17.75 -12.60 -6.44
CA LEU A 295 -17.09 -11.74 -5.48
C LEU A 295 -17.86 -11.81 -4.16
N PRO A 296 -17.19 -11.84 -3.01
CA PRO A 296 -17.84 -11.58 -1.73
C PRO A 296 -18.60 -10.25 -1.79
N VAL A 297 -19.78 -10.19 -1.19
CA VAL A 297 -20.59 -8.94 -1.12
C VAL A 297 -19.76 -7.80 -0.52
N GLN A 298 -18.94 -8.14 0.47
CA GLN A 298 -17.95 -7.28 1.11
C GLN A 298 -16.98 -6.68 0.09
N GLU A 299 -16.33 -7.51 -0.72
CA GLU A 299 -15.39 -7.04 -1.75
C GLU A 299 -16.08 -6.12 -2.75
N ILE A 300 -17.33 -6.40 -3.15
CA ILE A 300 -18.05 -5.51 -4.06
C ILE A 300 -18.28 -4.14 -3.40
N TYR A 301 -18.76 -4.14 -2.16
CA TYR A 301 -19.03 -2.91 -1.43
C TYR A 301 -17.75 -2.10 -1.18
N LEU A 302 -16.62 -2.76 -0.95
CA LEU A 302 -15.33 -2.12 -0.71
C LEU A 302 -14.66 -1.67 -2.00
N GLN A 303 -14.35 -2.59 -2.92
CA GLN A 303 -13.65 -2.28 -4.18
C GLN A 303 -14.41 -1.31 -5.05
N TYR A 304 -15.74 -1.47 -5.14
CA TYR A 304 -16.55 -0.60 -5.97
C TYR A 304 -17.14 0.57 -5.17
N GLY A 305 -17.11 0.53 -3.83
CA GLY A 305 -17.47 1.67 -2.98
C GLY A 305 -16.35 2.69 -2.79
N GLU A 306 -15.08 2.27 -2.83
CA GLU A 306 -13.88 3.11 -2.67
C GLU A 306 -13.84 4.26 -3.69
N GLY A 307 -14.29 4.04 -4.93
CA GLY A 307 -14.41 5.09 -5.95
C GLY A 307 -15.77 5.81 -5.97
N LEU A 308 -16.73 5.40 -5.15
CA LEU A 308 -18.15 5.80 -5.24
C LEU A 308 -18.63 6.66 -4.08
N MET A 309 -17.80 6.88 -3.08
CA MET A 309 -18.22 7.44 -1.80
C MET A 309 -17.17 8.38 -1.23
N GLU A 310 -16.80 9.41 -1.97
CA GLU A 310 -16.60 10.72 -1.32
C GLU A 310 -17.94 11.15 -0.72
N LYS A 311 -18.34 10.48 0.38
CA LYS A 311 -19.59 10.78 1.07
C LYS A 311 -19.41 12.12 1.72
N THR A 312 -20.39 13.00 1.56
CA THR A 312 -20.42 14.26 2.30
C THR A 312 -20.26 13.95 3.78
N LEU A 313 -19.23 14.49 4.40
CA LEU A 313 -18.95 14.26 5.80
C LEU A 313 -20.02 14.95 6.64
N SER A 314 -20.91 14.14 7.22
CA SER A 314 -21.94 14.56 8.16
C SER A 314 -22.18 13.43 9.17
N ALA A 315 -22.70 13.77 10.36
CA ALA A 315 -23.00 12.78 11.38
C ALA A 315 -24.07 11.78 10.92
N GLU A 316 -25.05 12.25 10.14
CA GLU A 316 -26.11 11.43 9.55
C GLU A 316 -25.54 10.46 8.51
N ASN A 317 -24.62 10.93 7.66
CA ASN A 317 -23.99 10.08 6.66
C ASN A 317 -23.10 9.03 7.31
N LEU A 318 -22.30 9.39 8.32
CA LEU A 318 -21.53 8.42 9.12
C LEU A 318 -22.44 7.33 9.70
N GLN A 319 -23.58 7.72 10.30
CA GLN A 319 -24.55 6.77 10.84
C GLN A 319 -25.17 5.89 9.75
N ARG A 320 -25.50 6.47 8.60
CA ARG A 320 -26.07 5.74 7.47
C ARG A 320 -25.09 4.67 6.98
N VAL A 321 -23.82 5.01 6.77
CA VAL A 321 -22.80 4.03 6.34
C VAL A 321 -22.62 2.94 7.38
N GLN A 322 -22.60 3.30 8.65
CA GLN A 322 -22.51 2.33 9.74
C GLN A 322 -23.68 1.34 9.70
N ASN A 323 -24.90 1.82 9.43
CA ASN A 323 -26.09 0.97 9.29
C ASN A 323 -26.02 0.10 8.02
N ASP A 324 -25.55 0.66 6.89
CA ASP A 324 -25.35 -0.09 5.64
C ASP A 324 -24.36 -1.26 5.86
N LEU A 325 -23.23 -1.00 6.52
CA LEU A 325 -22.24 -2.04 6.87
C LEU A 325 -22.82 -3.12 7.79
N LYS A 326 -23.69 -2.72 8.73
CA LYS A 326 -24.40 -3.67 9.61
C LYS A 326 -25.36 -4.56 8.82
N LEU A 327 -26.15 -3.98 7.92
CA LEU A 327 -27.09 -4.73 7.07
C LEU A 327 -26.36 -5.71 6.14
N LEU A 328 -25.17 -5.35 5.68
CA LEU A 328 -24.34 -6.20 4.84
C LEU A 328 -23.54 -7.26 5.62
N GLY A 329 -23.65 -7.31 6.96
CA GLY A 329 -22.91 -8.25 7.79
C GLY A 329 -21.39 -7.99 7.81
N ILE A 330 -20.96 -6.77 7.50
CA ILE A 330 -19.54 -6.35 7.44
C ILE A 330 -19.12 -5.66 8.74
N GLN A 331 -20.09 -5.24 9.56
CA GLN A 331 -19.80 -4.52 10.79
C GLN A 331 -19.20 -5.44 11.87
N SER A 332 -17.87 -5.41 11.97
CA SER A 332 -17.12 -5.89 13.14
C SER A 332 -17.30 -4.95 14.35
N GLU A 333 -16.90 -5.41 15.53
CA GLU A 333 -16.93 -4.60 16.75
C GLU A 333 -15.97 -3.41 16.63
N GLU A 334 -14.83 -3.65 15.99
CA GLU A 334 -13.77 -2.71 15.68
C GLU A 334 -14.30 -1.60 14.78
N ILE A 335 -14.95 -1.96 13.66
CA ILE A 335 -15.59 -1.01 12.75
C ILE A 335 -16.66 -0.20 13.50
N ARG A 336 -17.48 -0.86 14.33
CA ARG A 336 -18.52 -0.18 15.12
C ARG A 336 -17.91 0.86 16.07
N ALA A 337 -16.84 0.51 16.77
CA ALA A 337 -16.11 1.39 17.68
C ALA A 337 -15.47 2.56 16.91
N CYS A 338 -14.85 2.30 15.75
CA CYS A 338 -14.29 3.31 14.86
C CYS A 338 -15.34 4.35 14.46
N PHE A 339 -16.52 3.90 13.98
CA PHE A 339 -17.62 4.80 13.60
C PHE A 339 -18.16 5.60 14.78
N SER A 340 -18.28 4.98 15.95
CA SER A 340 -18.73 5.68 17.17
C SER A 340 -17.75 6.79 17.55
N LEU A 341 -16.44 6.51 17.55
CA LEU A 341 -15.42 7.51 17.85
C LEU A 341 -15.39 8.62 16.79
N ALA A 342 -15.44 8.25 15.51
CA ALA A 342 -15.46 9.17 14.39
C ALA A 342 -16.62 10.17 14.51
N LYS A 343 -17.84 9.70 14.81
CA LYS A 343 -19.03 10.53 14.97
C LYS A 343 -18.88 11.50 16.14
N THR A 344 -18.51 10.99 17.32
CA THR A 344 -18.32 11.81 18.54
C THR A 344 -17.26 12.88 18.32
N LYS A 345 -16.07 12.49 17.85
CA LYS A 345 -14.97 13.43 17.65
C LYS A 345 -15.26 14.44 16.56
N PHE A 346 -15.85 14.03 15.44
CA PHE A 346 -16.26 14.96 14.39
C PHE A 346 -17.21 16.04 14.92
N THR A 347 -18.21 15.66 15.73
CA THR A 347 -19.15 16.64 16.32
C THR A 347 -18.53 17.56 17.37
N GLU A 348 -17.45 17.12 18.03
CA GLU A 348 -16.67 17.92 18.99
C GLU A 348 -15.70 18.89 18.30
N GLU A 349 -15.29 18.64 17.05
CA GLU A 349 -14.35 19.52 16.33
C GLU A 349 -14.96 20.89 16.03
N LEU A 350 -14.09 21.89 15.88
CA LEU A 350 -14.49 23.25 15.53
C LEU A 350 -15.24 23.27 14.19
N GLN A 351 -16.30 24.09 14.10
CA GLN A 351 -17.13 24.19 12.89
C GLN A 351 -16.32 24.56 11.64
N CYS A 352 -15.25 25.35 11.79
CA CYS A 352 -14.34 25.69 10.69
C CYS A 352 -13.55 24.48 10.16
N LEU A 353 -13.18 23.55 11.04
CA LEU A 353 -12.54 22.28 10.66
C LEU A 353 -13.56 21.36 10.02
N GLN A 354 -14.74 21.18 10.62
CA GLN A 354 -15.80 20.33 10.08
C GLN A 354 -16.14 20.68 8.62
N LYS A 355 -16.16 21.97 8.27
CA LYS A 355 -16.47 22.45 6.91
C LYS A 355 -15.42 22.13 5.86
N SER A 356 -14.16 21.90 6.22
CA SER A 356 -13.06 21.66 5.26
C SER A 356 -12.20 20.49 5.75
N MET A 357 -12.76 19.29 5.77
CA MET A 357 -12.12 18.10 6.33
C MET A 357 -12.37 16.85 5.50
N ILE A 358 -11.31 16.07 5.33
CA ILE A 358 -11.32 14.67 4.94
C ILE A 358 -11.31 13.85 6.22
N LEU A 359 -12.30 13.00 6.45
CA LEU A 359 -12.29 12.01 7.53
C LEU A 359 -12.09 10.62 6.94
N LYS A 360 -11.01 9.94 7.32
CA LYS A 360 -10.75 8.55 6.95
C LYS A 360 -11.01 7.63 8.13
N ILE A 361 -11.71 6.52 7.92
CA ILE A 361 -11.88 5.44 8.88
C ILE A 361 -11.14 4.22 8.32
N ILE A 362 -10.17 3.68 9.07
CA ILE A 362 -9.28 2.59 8.66
C ILE A 362 -9.36 1.47 9.69
N CYS A 363 -10.11 0.40 9.40
CA CYS A 363 -10.31 -0.73 10.30
C CYS A 363 -10.41 -2.03 9.45
N ASP A 364 -9.72 -3.12 9.82
CA ASP A 364 -9.77 -4.44 9.14
C ASP A 364 -9.65 -4.40 7.60
N ASP A 365 -8.60 -3.76 7.08
CA ASP A 365 -8.35 -3.53 5.65
C ASP A 365 -9.41 -2.67 4.92
N ILE A 366 -10.41 -2.18 5.63
CA ILE A 366 -11.45 -1.28 5.10
C ILE A 366 -11.01 0.17 5.29
N ILE A 367 -10.94 0.90 4.18
CA ILE A 367 -10.67 2.34 4.17
C ILE A 367 -11.90 3.09 3.67
N LEU A 368 -12.55 3.85 4.54
CA LEU A 368 -13.69 4.70 4.19
C LEU A 368 -13.30 6.17 4.30
N SER A 369 -13.54 6.94 3.23
CA SER A 369 -13.23 8.38 3.20
C SER A 369 -14.51 9.20 3.11
N PHE A 370 -14.59 10.27 3.90
CA PHE A 370 -15.70 11.20 3.94
C PHE A 370 -15.16 12.62 3.75
N LEU A 371 -15.79 13.42 2.89
CA LEU A 371 -15.29 14.74 2.50
C LEU A 371 -16.27 15.83 2.88
N SER A 372 -15.77 16.93 3.45
CA SER A 372 -16.51 18.17 3.59
C SER A 372 -15.70 19.34 3.02
N GLY A 373 -16.37 20.15 2.19
CA GLY A 373 -15.88 21.41 1.62
C GLY A 373 -14.54 21.29 0.89
N GLU A 374 -13.61 22.20 1.18
CA GLU A 374 -12.34 22.33 0.43
C GLU A 374 -11.22 21.35 0.86
N GLU A 375 -11.51 20.40 1.74
CA GLU A 375 -10.60 19.26 2.04
C GLU A 375 -9.19 19.62 2.55
N LYS A 376 -9.03 20.76 3.24
CA LYS A 376 -7.72 21.23 3.69
C LYS A 376 -7.19 20.50 4.93
N ASN A 377 -8.06 19.84 5.69
CA ASN A 377 -7.70 19.15 6.92
C ASN A 377 -7.94 17.65 6.77
N LEU A 378 -7.15 16.82 7.44
CA LEU A 378 -7.27 15.37 7.40
C LEU A 378 -7.45 14.83 8.82
N ALA A 379 -8.58 14.20 9.09
CA ALA A 379 -8.79 13.37 10.26
C ALA A 379 -8.73 11.89 9.87
N THR A 380 -8.15 11.07 10.73
CA THR A 380 -8.04 9.63 10.57
C THR A 380 -8.50 8.96 11.86
N VAL A 381 -9.40 8.00 11.74
CA VAL A 381 -9.78 7.06 12.80
C VAL A 381 -9.24 5.70 12.43
N LEU A 382 -8.43 5.14 13.32
CA LEU A 382 -7.81 3.83 13.14
C LEU A 382 -8.10 2.96 14.36
N TYR A 383 -8.38 1.68 14.16
CA TYR A 383 -8.42 0.75 15.28
C TYR A 383 -7.00 0.33 15.65
N ASP A 384 -6.57 0.61 16.88
CA ASP A 384 -5.25 0.20 17.36
C ASP A 384 -5.38 -1.16 18.07
N SER A 385 -5.00 -2.23 17.37
CA SER A 385 -5.06 -3.59 17.90
C SER A 385 -4.20 -3.80 19.16
N ASN A 386 -3.19 -2.96 19.42
CA ASN A 386 -2.39 -3.07 20.63
C ASN A 386 -3.12 -2.49 21.85
N LEU A 387 -3.94 -1.47 21.63
CA LEU A 387 -4.70 -0.78 22.68
C LEU A 387 -6.15 -1.28 22.78
N ASP A 388 -6.55 -2.18 21.88
CA ASP A 388 -7.91 -2.71 21.74
C ASP A 388 -8.96 -1.59 21.70
N LYS A 389 -8.65 -0.50 20.99
CA LYS A 389 -9.52 0.68 20.92
C LYS A 389 -9.27 1.53 19.68
N PRO A 390 -10.29 2.28 19.22
CA PRO A 390 -10.11 3.25 18.15
C PRO A 390 -9.33 4.49 18.62
N VAL A 391 -8.49 5.03 17.74
CA VAL A 391 -7.69 6.23 17.93
C VAL A 391 -8.08 7.27 16.87
N TYR A 392 -8.31 8.51 17.31
CA TYR A 392 -8.66 9.63 16.44
C TYR A 392 -7.47 10.60 16.34
N ASN A 393 -6.95 10.76 15.12
CA ASN A 393 -5.86 11.67 14.80
C ASN A 393 -6.35 12.72 13.81
N ILE A 394 -5.88 13.95 13.93
CA ILE A 394 -6.22 15.01 12.97
C ILE A 394 -4.99 15.88 12.67
N ASN A 395 -4.78 16.08 11.39
CA ASN A 395 -3.78 16.96 10.82
C ASN A 395 -4.47 18.20 10.25
N VAL A 396 -4.22 19.33 10.92
CA VAL A 396 -4.75 20.64 10.53
C VAL A 396 -3.68 21.35 9.72
N ALA A 397 -4.02 21.81 8.51
CA ALA A 397 -3.06 22.45 7.61
C ALA A 397 -2.70 23.88 8.06
N ASN A 398 -3.63 24.60 8.67
CA ASN A 398 -3.42 25.99 9.09
C ASN A 398 -2.92 26.06 10.54
N TRP A 399 -1.77 26.72 10.75
CA TRP A 399 -1.17 26.88 12.07
C TRP A 399 -2.06 27.66 13.05
N TRP A 400 -2.82 28.66 12.58
CA TRP A 400 -3.75 29.41 13.42
C TRP A 400 -4.86 28.51 13.96
N MET A 401 -5.37 27.59 13.14
CA MET A 401 -6.39 26.61 13.56
C MET A 401 -5.83 25.59 14.55
N ARG A 402 -4.54 25.21 14.44
CA ARG A 402 -3.88 24.38 15.47
C ARG A 402 -3.86 25.08 16.82
N LEU A 403 -3.56 26.38 16.80
CA LEU A 403 -3.53 27.22 17.99
C LEU A 403 -4.93 27.38 18.61
N GLU A 404 -5.96 27.69 17.82
CA GLU A 404 -7.36 27.75 18.31
C GLU A 404 -7.85 26.43 18.90
N ARG A 405 -7.48 25.30 18.29
CA ARG A 405 -7.82 23.97 18.78
C ARG A 405 -7.10 23.68 20.10
N TRP A 406 -5.82 24.02 20.21
CA TRP A 406 -5.06 23.90 21.46
C TRP A 406 -5.68 24.76 22.57
N PHE A 407 -6.01 26.01 22.28
CA PHE A 407 -6.72 26.88 23.22
C PHE A 407 -8.08 26.31 23.62
N SER A 408 -8.84 25.72 22.70
CA SER A 408 -10.14 25.12 23.01
C SER A 408 -9.99 23.93 23.97
N VAL A 409 -8.99 23.07 23.76
CA VAL A 409 -8.70 21.94 24.67
C VAL A 409 -8.28 22.44 26.05
N VAL A 410 -7.29 23.35 26.12
CA VAL A 410 -6.77 23.90 27.37
C VAL A 410 -7.87 24.65 28.16
N MET A 411 -8.68 25.45 27.47
CA MET A 411 -9.77 26.19 28.12
C MET A 411 -10.90 25.26 28.59
N CYS A 412 -11.12 24.13 27.93
CA CYS A 412 -12.08 23.13 28.39
C CYS A 412 -11.60 22.48 29.69
N GLU A 413 -10.33 22.08 29.76
CA GLU A 413 -9.71 21.50 30.96
C GLU A 413 -9.70 22.47 32.16
N LEU A 414 -9.43 23.76 31.90
CA LEU A 414 -9.49 24.82 32.91
C LEU A 414 -10.92 25.05 33.43
N ARG A 415 -11.95 24.95 32.58
CA ARG A 415 -13.35 25.04 33.03
C ARG A 415 -13.76 23.83 33.88
N THR A 416 -13.32 22.62 33.54
CA THR A 416 -13.62 21.43 34.35
C THR A 416 -12.95 21.48 35.72
N THR A 417 -11.70 21.93 35.79
CA THR A 417 -10.99 22.10 37.07
C THR A 417 -11.58 23.23 37.92
N THR A 418 -11.96 24.35 37.31
CA THR A 418 -12.61 25.46 38.02
C THR A 418 -13.98 25.06 38.56
N ARG A 419 -14.79 24.30 37.80
CA ARG A 419 -16.06 23.75 38.29
C ARG A 419 -15.87 22.69 39.39
N ALA A 420 -14.86 21.83 39.27
CA ALA A 420 -14.54 20.85 40.31
C ALA A 420 -14.12 21.53 41.62
N LEU A 421 -13.30 22.59 41.54
CA LEU A 421 -12.93 23.42 42.69
C LEU A 421 -14.16 24.14 43.26
N TYR A 422 -15.00 24.74 42.42
CA TYR A 422 -16.20 25.43 42.89
C TYR A 422 -17.19 24.48 43.59
N LEU A 423 -17.36 23.26 43.08
CA LEU A 423 -18.17 22.22 43.74
C LEU A 423 -17.53 21.71 45.03
N ALA A 424 -16.21 21.57 45.09
CA ALA A 424 -15.49 21.21 46.31
C ALA A 424 -15.60 22.29 47.40
N PHE A 425 -15.62 23.57 47.03
CA PHE A 425 -15.78 24.71 47.96
C PHE A 425 -17.25 25.06 48.29
N SER A 426 -18.22 24.54 47.53
CA SER A 426 -19.66 24.78 47.76
C SER A 426 -20.34 23.70 48.61
N LEU A 427 -19.61 22.68 49.06
CA LEU A 427 -20.11 21.72 50.05
C LEU A 427 -20.19 22.43 51.42
N PRO A 428 -21.37 22.52 52.06
CA PRO A 428 -21.48 23.13 53.37
C PRO A 428 -20.66 22.30 54.37
N LEU A 429 -19.70 22.96 55.02
CA LEU A 429 -19.12 22.47 56.28
C LEU A 429 -20.24 22.44 57.31
N ASN A 430 -20.95 21.31 57.39
CA ASN A 430 -21.69 20.96 58.60
C ASN A 430 -20.65 20.47 59.62
N LEU A 431 -20.21 21.41 60.46
CA LEU A 431 -19.53 21.17 61.73
C LEU A 431 -20.54 21.44 62.86
#